data_AF-A0A7W0Z3D0-F1
#
_entry.id   AF-A0A7W0Z3D0-F1
#
_cell.length_a   1.000
_cell.length_b   1.000
_cell.length_c   1.000
_cell.angle_alpha   90.00
_cell.angle_beta   90.00
_cell.angle_gamma   90.00
#
_symmetry.space_group_name_H-M   'P 1'
#
loop_
_entity.id
_entity.type
_entity.pdbx_description
1 polymer ?
#
loop_
_entity_poly.entity_id
_entity_poly.type
_entity_poly.pdbx_seq_one_letter_code
_entity_poly.pdbx_strand_id
1 'polypeptide(L)' 'EGNLVATIASRISAIGHVQIGDSPDRHQPGTGEIAWPFVLRAHDDAGYDGWVSLEYRPRGATEDSLAWLRDWGYWR' A
#
# COMPACT_ATOMS: atom_id res chain seq x y z
N GLU A 1 -14.41 2.32 -0.02
CA GLU A 1 -14.80 1.38 -1.10
C GLU A 1 -13.94 0.13 -0.98
N GLY A 2 -14.52 -1.07 -0.98
CA GLY A 2 -13.78 -2.31 -0.68
C GLY A 2 -13.19 -3.04 -1.89
N ASN A 3 -13.38 -2.53 -3.11
CA ASN A 3 -13.06 -3.26 -4.34
C ASN A 3 -11.69 -2.91 -4.95
N LEU A 4 -10.67 -2.84 -4.10
CA LEU A 4 -9.33 -2.39 -4.52
C LEU A 4 -8.70 -3.36 -5.54
N VAL A 5 -8.73 -4.66 -5.26
CA VAL A 5 -8.06 -5.67 -6.10
C VAL A 5 -8.68 -5.77 -7.50
N ALA A 6 -10.00 -5.78 -7.63
CA ALA A 6 -10.61 -5.82 -8.96
C ALA A 6 -10.35 -4.52 -9.74
N THR A 7 -10.29 -3.38 -9.05
CA THR A 7 -9.93 -2.10 -9.65
C THR A 7 -8.50 -2.12 -10.19
N ILE A 8 -7.54 -2.63 -9.41
CA ILE A 8 -6.14 -2.79 -9.83
C ILE A 8 -6.06 -3.69 -11.06
N ALA A 9 -6.63 -4.90 -10.99
CA ALA A 9 -6.56 -5.87 -12.07
C ALA A 9 -7.16 -5.35 -13.39
N SER A 10 -8.25 -4.57 -13.33
CA SER A 10 -8.93 -4.03 -14.53
C SER A 10 -8.28 -2.78 -15.10
N ARG A 11 -7.41 -2.09 -14.35
CA ARG A 11 -6.86 -0.78 -14.73
C ARG A 11 -5.35 -0.69 -14.71
N ILE A 12 -4.64 -1.79 -14.45
CA ILE A 12 -3.19 -1.76 -14.23
C ILE A 12 -2.42 -1.07 -15.35
N SER A 13 -2.81 -1.27 -16.61
CA SER A 13 -2.19 -0.65 -17.79
C SER A 13 -2.37 0.87 -17.87
N ALA A 14 -3.30 1.45 -17.09
CA ALA A 14 -3.55 2.87 -17.00
C ALA A 14 -3.02 3.51 -15.71
N ILE A 15 -2.50 2.71 -14.77
CA ILE A 15 -1.97 3.20 -13.49
C ILE A 15 -0.51 3.64 -13.70
N GLY A 16 -0.28 4.96 -13.75
CA GLY A 16 1.06 5.52 -13.88
C GLY A 16 1.84 5.60 -12.56
N HIS A 17 1.15 5.67 -11.41
CA HIS A 17 1.77 5.79 -10.09
C HIS A 17 0.83 5.30 -8.99
N VAL A 18 1.38 4.80 -7.88
CA VAL A 18 0.61 4.33 -6.72
C VAL A 18 1.07 5.06 -5.45
N GLN A 19 0.10 5.48 -4.63
CA GLN A 19 0.34 6.07 -3.31
C GLN A 19 -0.53 5.35 -2.28
N ILE A 20 0.01 5.12 -1.06
CA ILE A 20 -0.69 4.37 -0.02
C ILE A 20 -0.80 5.14 1.30
N GLY A 21 -1.92 4.92 1.99
CA GLY A 21 -2.18 5.34 3.36
C GLY A 21 -3.44 4.64 3.87
N ASP A 22 -3.40 4.16 5.10
CA ASP A 22 -4.41 3.23 5.63
C ASP A 22 -5.74 3.94 5.94
N SER A 23 -6.87 3.29 5.64
CA SER A 23 -8.22 3.86 5.83
C SER A 23 -8.74 3.57 7.25
N PRO A 24 -9.43 4.51 7.92
CA PRO A 24 -9.90 5.80 7.39
C PRO A 24 -8.95 6.99 7.65
N ASP A 25 -8.04 6.86 8.61
CA ASP A 25 -7.32 8.02 9.17
C ASP A 25 -6.06 8.43 8.38
N ARG A 26 -5.71 7.66 7.36
CA ARG A 26 -4.54 7.86 6.49
C ARG A 26 -3.22 7.78 7.25
N HIS A 27 -3.12 6.78 8.12
CA HIS A 27 -1.89 6.42 8.84
C HIS A 27 -1.10 5.33 8.10
N GLN A 28 0.01 4.86 8.69
CA GLN A 28 0.81 3.80 8.10
C GLN A 28 0.02 2.49 7.92
N PRO A 29 0.34 1.66 6.91
CA PRO A 29 -0.26 0.34 6.73
C PRO A 29 -0.29 -0.50 8.02
N GLY A 30 -1.45 -1.12 8.30
CA GLY A 30 -1.68 -1.96 9.48
C GLY A 30 -2.33 -1.23 10.66
N THR A 31 -2.77 0.01 10.48
CA THR A 31 -3.41 0.83 11.51
C THR A 31 -4.91 1.02 11.30
N GLY A 32 -5.41 0.60 10.15
CA GLY A 32 -6.77 0.75 9.67
C GLY A 32 -7.35 -0.57 9.15
N GLU A 33 -8.25 -0.46 8.18
CA GLU A 33 -9.07 -1.57 7.69
C GLU A 33 -8.55 -2.24 6.42
N ILE A 34 -7.55 -1.67 5.75
CA ILE A 34 -7.08 -2.18 4.46
C ILE A 34 -6.10 -3.35 4.69
N ALA A 35 -6.40 -4.50 4.08
CA ALA A 35 -5.52 -5.65 4.03
C ALA A 35 -4.35 -5.44 3.05
N TRP A 36 -3.44 -4.51 3.37
CA TRP A 36 -2.36 -4.07 2.47
C TRP A 36 -1.49 -5.19 1.88
N PRO A 37 -1.09 -6.26 2.62
CA PRO A 37 -0.32 -7.34 2.00
C PRO A 37 -1.05 -8.00 0.82
N PHE A 38 -2.37 -8.11 0.88
CA PHE A 38 -3.19 -8.65 -0.20
C PHE A 38 -3.31 -7.67 -1.37
N VAL A 39 -3.49 -6.38 -1.08
CA VAL A 39 -3.58 -5.32 -2.09
C VAL A 39 -2.25 -5.16 -2.85
N LEU A 40 -1.13 -5.13 -2.14
CA LEU A 40 0.20 -5.00 -2.76
C LEU A 40 0.53 -6.22 -3.62
N ARG A 41 0.19 -7.44 -3.17
CA ARG A 41 0.32 -8.64 -4.01
C ARG A 41 -0.52 -8.56 -5.29
N ALA A 42 -1.70 -7.96 -5.24
CA ALA A 42 -2.50 -7.76 -6.45
C ALA A 42 -1.84 -6.81 -7.46
N HIS A 43 -1.03 -5.85 -7.02
CA HIS A 43 -0.20 -5.04 -7.94
C HIS A 43 0.87 -5.90 -8.60
N ASP A 44 1.57 -6.73 -7.82
CA ASP A 44 2.59 -7.66 -8.34
C ASP A 44 1.98 -8.63 -9.37
N ASP A 45 0.86 -9.28 -9.02
CA ASP A 45 0.15 -10.24 -9.87
C ASP A 45 -0.41 -9.60 -11.15
N ALA A 46 -0.78 -8.31 -11.09
CA ALA A 46 -1.24 -7.55 -12.24
C ALA A 46 -0.10 -7.01 -13.11
N GLY A 47 1.16 -7.18 -12.69
CA GLY A 47 2.34 -6.77 -13.46
C GLY A 47 2.69 -5.28 -13.34
N TYR A 48 2.35 -4.64 -12.21
CA TYR A 48 2.82 -3.28 -11.93
C TYR A 48 4.33 -3.26 -11.68
N ASP A 49 5.07 -2.45 -12.43
CA ASP A 49 6.53 -2.33 -12.34
C ASP A 49 7.01 -0.96 -11.83
N GLY A 50 6.07 -0.09 -11.43
CA GLY A 50 6.34 1.24 -10.90
C GLY A 50 6.59 1.28 -9.39
N TRP A 51 6.69 2.50 -8.85
CA TRP A 51 6.95 2.74 -7.43
C TRP A 51 5.65 2.93 -6.63
N VAL A 52 5.66 2.45 -5.38
CA VAL A 52 4.60 2.70 -4.40
C VAL A 52 5.08 3.75 -3.40
N SER A 53 4.48 4.95 -3.41
CA SER A 53 4.81 6.00 -2.44
C SER A 53 4.05 5.86 -1.13
N LEU A 54 4.75 6.11 -0.02
CA LEU A 54 4.20 6.05 1.33
C LEU A 54 3.61 7.41 1.70
N GLU A 55 2.35 7.66 1.30
CA GLU A 55 1.68 8.96 1.46
C GLU A 55 0.67 8.94 2.62
N TYR A 56 1.20 8.79 3.83
CA TYR A 56 0.40 8.76 5.06
C TYR A 56 0.96 9.67 6.14
N ARG A 57 0.17 9.89 7.21
CA ARG A 57 0.56 10.62 8.41
C ARG A 57 0.96 9.62 9.49
N PRO A 58 2.23 9.52 9.90
CA PRO A 58 2.62 8.66 11.02
C PRO A 58 1.78 8.92 12.28
N ARG A 59 1.38 7.87 13.01
CA ARG A 59 0.80 8.01 14.37
C ARG A 59 1.82 8.47 15.44
N GLY A 60 3.10 8.56 15.09
CA GLY A 60 4.22 8.90 15.97
C GLY A 60 5.43 9.35 15.16
N ALA A 61 6.63 8.93 15.57
CA ALA A 61 7.84 9.18 14.79
C ALA A 61 7.74 8.51 13.41
N THR A 62 8.33 9.13 12.40
CA THR A 62 8.30 8.61 11.02
C THR A 62 9.00 7.26 10.94
N GLU A 63 10.11 7.10 11.65
CA GLU A 63 10.94 5.91 11.69
C GLU A 63 10.15 4.70 12.23
N ASP A 64 9.39 4.89 13.30
CA ASP A 64 8.55 3.84 13.88
C ASP A 64 7.43 3.42 12.92
N SER A 65 6.94 4.35 12.10
CA SER A 65 5.90 4.08 11.11
C SER A 65 6.36 3.21 9.94
N LEU A 66 7.67 2.99 9.77
CA LEU A 66 8.26 2.21 8.68
C LEU A 66 8.49 0.73 9.03
N ALA A 67 8.20 0.30 10.27
CA ALA A 67 8.45 -1.07 10.73
C ALA A 67 7.82 -2.14 9.83
N TRP A 68 6.64 -1.85 9.26
CA TRP A 68 5.92 -2.76 8.37
C TRP A 68 6.72 -3.12 7.10
N LEU A 69 7.62 -2.25 6.63
CA LEU A 69 8.46 -2.54 5.46
C LEU A 69 9.38 -3.73 5.73
N ARG A 70 10.00 -3.77 6.93
CA ARG A 70 10.82 -4.91 7.34
C ARG A 70 9.97 -6.14 7.56
N ASP A 71 8.86 -5.99 8.28
CA ASP A 71 8.01 -7.12 8.67
C ASP A 71 7.37 -7.80 7.44
N TRP A 72 7.15 -7.07 6.35
CA TRP A 72 6.63 -7.60 5.07
C TRP A 72 7.72 -7.85 4.02
N GLY A 73 9.00 -7.67 4.35
CA GLY A 73 10.13 -8.03 3.48
C GLY A 73 10.48 -7.02 2.39
N TYR A 74 9.99 -5.79 2.46
CA TYR A 74 10.33 -4.68 1.58
C TYR A 74 11.62 -3.93 2.00
N TRP A 75 12.11 -4.15 3.22
CA TRP A 75 13.37 -3.58 3.72
C TRP A 75 14.36 -4.70 4.06
N ARG A 76 15.56 -4.63 3.48
CA ARG A 76 16.70 -5.52 3.78
C ARG A 76 17.71 -4.83 4.67
#